data_AF-A0AB38B6W2-F1
#
_entry.id   AF-A0AB38B6W2-F1
#
_cell.length_a   1.000
_cell.length_b   1.000
_cell.length_c   1.000
_cell.angle_alpha   90.00
_cell.angle_beta   90.00
_cell.angle_gamma   90.00
#
_symmetry.space_group_name_H-M   'P 1'
#
loop_
_entity.id
_entity.type
_entity.pdbx_description
1 polymer ?
#
loop_
_entity_poly.entity_id
_entity_poly.type
_entity_poly.pdbx_seq_one_letter_code
_entity_poly.pdbx_strand_id
1 'polypeptide(L)'
;MDPLELLYEQAGQPRFSLPPALATAYGGDLGFTSPCLYANFVTSLDGVVALGPEYPSSGSAISGREPADRFVMGLLRACADAVLIGAGTLRATPRHRWTPDHVCPQAAPAFAELRRSLGRAAQPELVVVSASGDLPTEHPALQSGARVATTLDGARRLDGRLPAACSLLTAVEGSTLRMDDVLAALHSHGHTVVLTEGGPHLIGHLLGESLVDEVFLTTSPVLAGRADTSRPGLVAGIELLPNRPAWTDLISARRRGSYLFLRYRLRAPRANDGPAMAD
;
A
#
# COMPACT_ATOMS: atom_id res chain seq x y z
N MET A 1 7.17 13.25 19.18
CA MET A 1 6.86 11.81 18.92
C MET A 1 8.13 11.06 19.20
N ASP A 2 8.07 9.99 19.98
CA ASP A 2 9.27 9.24 20.33
C ASP A 2 9.86 8.57 19.08
N PRO A 3 11.20 8.52 18.95
CA PRO A 3 11.92 8.04 17.76
C PRO A 3 11.97 6.53 17.69
N LEU A 4 11.67 5.93 16.53
CA LEU A 4 11.70 4.48 16.35
C LEU A 4 13.10 3.96 16.68
N GLU A 5 13.19 2.88 17.46
CA GLU A 5 14.45 2.22 17.75
C GLU A 5 14.87 1.43 16.51
N LEU A 6 16.04 1.74 15.95
CA LEU A 6 16.60 0.98 14.84
C LEU A 6 17.23 -0.32 15.36
N LEU A 7 16.67 -1.46 14.98
CA LEU A 7 17.20 -2.78 15.35
C LEU A 7 18.13 -3.35 14.28
N TYR A 8 17.82 -3.08 13.01
CA TYR A 8 18.57 -3.57 11.87
C TYR A 8 18.36 -2.67 10.65
N GLU A 9 19.42 -2.43 9.88
CA GLU A 9 19.35 -1.86 8.55
C GLU A 9 20.43 -2.47 7.66
N GLN A 10 20.04 -2.95 6.49
CA GLN A 10 20.98 -3.42 5.49
C GLN A 10 21.77 -2.23 4.94
N ALA A 11 23.08 -2.40 4.73
CA ALA A 11 23.91 -1.37 4.10
C ALA A 11 23.53 -1.13 2.63
N GLY A 12 23.90 0.04 2.08
CA GLY A 12 23.79 0.34 0.65
C GLY A 12 22.38 0.57 0.11
N GLN A 13 21.38 0.77 0.97
CA GLN A 13 20.03 1.09 0.52
C GLN A 13 19.95 2.48 -0.11
N PRO A 14 19.06 2.70 -1.09
CA PRO A 14 18.72 4.04 -1.54
C PRO A 14 18.28 4.92 -0.36
N ARG A 15 18.72 6.16 -0.36
CA ARG A 15 18.42 7.15 0.69
C ARG A 15 18.21 8.52 0.05
N PHE A 16 17.14 9.19 0.44
CA PHE A 16 17.04 10.65 0.35
C PHE A 16 17.08 11.24 1.75
N SER A 17 17.52 12.49 1.86
CA SER A 17 17.56 13.18 3.14
C SER A 17 16.15 13.50 3.61
N LEU A 18 15.73 12.87 4.71
CA LEU A 18 14.48 13.22 5.38
C LEU A 18 14.62 14.59 6.09
N PRO A 19 13.56 15.41 6.16
CA PRO A 19 13.50 16.52 7.10
C PRO A 19 13.92 16.06 8.51
N PRO A 20 14.71 16.84 9.27
CA PRO A 20 15.31 16.39 10.53
C PRO A 20 14.33 15.78 11.54
N ALA A 21 13.11 16.33 11.60
CA ALA A 21 12.05 15.81 12.46
C ALA A 21 11.59 14.40 12.04
N LEU A 22 11.48 14.14 10.73
CA LEU A 22 11.11 12.82 10.21
C LEU A 22 12.28 11.84 10.36
N ALA A 23 13.52 12.25 10.07
CA ALA A 23 14.70 11.42 10.24
C ALA A 23 14.86 10.95 11.69
N THR A 24 14.67 11.88 12.64
CA THR A 24 14.70 11.58 14.08
C THR A 24 13.59 10.62 14.45
N ALA A 25 12.34 10.92 14.06
CA ALA A 25 11.18 10.08 14.42
C ALA A 25 11.25 8.68 13.80
N TYR A 26 11.76 8.55 12.57
CA TYR A 26 11.91 7.27 11.88
C TYR A 26 13.15 6.49 12.31
N GLY A 27 14.15 7.12 12.94
CA GLY A 27 15.41 6.47 13.30
C GLY A 27 16.29 6.22 12.08
N GLY A 28 16.50 7.25 11.26
CA GLY A 28 17.34 7.23 10.06
C GLY A 28 16.67 7.83 8.83
N ASP A 29 17.38 7.77 7.69
CA ASP A 29 16.84 8.17 6.38
C ASP A 29 16.01 7.04 5.74
N LEU A 30 15.30 7.39 4.67
CA LEU A 30 14.50 6.47 3.86
C LEU A 30 14.77 6.74 2.38
N GLY A 31 14.56 5.75 1.52
CA GLY A 31 14.73 5.89 0.08
C GLY A 31 14.22 4.69 -0.69
N PHE A 32 13.94 4.90 -1.97
CA PHE A 32 13.42 3.88 -2.90
C PHE A 32 14.26 3.89 -4.17
N THR A 33 14.31 2.76 -4.86
CA THR A 33 14.63 2.77 -6.29
C THR A 33 13.51 3.47 -7.07
N SER A 34 13.77 3.90 -8.30
CA SER A 34 12.73 4.41 -9.19
C SER A 34 12.90 3.74 -10.56
N PRO A 35 11.86 3.11 -11.12
CA PRO A 35 10.51 2.95 -10.54
C PRO A 35 10.50 2.03 -9.30
N CYS A 36 9.45 2.16 -8.47
CA CYS A 36 9.21 1.29 -7.32
C CYS A 36 7.71 1.22 -6.97
N LEU A 37 7.17 0.00 -6.85
CA LEU A 37 5.90 -0.29 -6.21
C LEU A 37 6.16 -0.93 -4.83
N TYR A 38 5.73 -0.26 -3.77
CA TYR A 38 5.87 -0.78 -2.40
C TYR A 38 4.52 -0.89 -1.72
N ALA A 39 4.36 -1.91 -0.89
CA ALA A 39 3.15 -2.16 -0.10
C ALA A 39 3.34 -1.68 1.34
N ASN A 40 2.26 -1.21 1.97
CA ASN A 40 2.23 -0.92 3.40
C ASN A 40 1.03 -1.60 4.07
N PHE A 41 1.30 -2.43 5.08
CA PHE A 41 0.29 -3.16 5.82
C PHE A 41 0.62 -3.23 7.31
N VAL A 42 -0.43 -3.44 8.11
CA VAL A 42 -0.32 -3.86 9.50
C VAL A 42 -0.97 -5.24 9.66
N THR A 43 -0.35 -6.10 10.48
CA THR A 43 -0.82 -7.45 10.76
C THR A 43 -0.86 -7.73 12.26
N SER A 44 -1.80 -8.56 12.69
CA SER A 44 -1.73 -9.27 13.97
C SER A 44 -0.57 -10.29 13.95
N LEU A 45 -0.19 -10.79 15.13
CA LEU A 45 0.84 -11.83 15.28
C LEU A 45 0.47 -13.14 14.54
N ASP A 46 -0.82 -13.46 14.47
CA ASP A 46 -1.35 -14.62 13.75
C ASP A 46 -1.74 -14.32 12.29
N GLY A 47 -1.20 -13.23 11.73
CA GLY A 47 -1.23 -12.96 10.30
C GLY A 47 -2.56 -12.43 9.76
N VAL A 48 -3.42 -11.82 10.57
CA VAL A 48 -4.68 -11.20 10.11
C VAL A 48 -4.46 -9.72 9.79
N VAL A 49 -4.93 -9.28 8.63
CA VAL A 49 -4.84 -7.87 8.19
C VAL A 49 -6.21 -7.20 8.00
N ALA A 50 -7.30 -7.98 7.97
CA ALA A 50 -8.66 -7.47 7.91
C ALA A 50 -9.60 -8.26 8.82
N LEU A 51 -10.51 -7.55 9.50
CA LEU A 51 -11.41 -8.11 10.51
C LEU A 51 -12.82 -8.44 9.95
N GLY A 52 -13.04 -8.23 8.65
CA GLY A 52 -14.32 -8.44 7.98
C GLY A 52 -15.17 -7.17 7.87
N PRO A 53 -16.31 -7.25 7.16
CA PRO A 53 -17.15 -6.08 6.83
C PRO A 53 -17.79 -5.42 8.05
N GLU A 54 -18.00 -6.16 9.14
CA GLU A 54 -18.60 -5.67 10.38
C GLU A 54 -17.66 -4.73 11.16
N TYR A 55 -16.36 -4.79 10.88
CA TYR A 55 -15.33 -4.03 11.58
C TYR A 55 -14.57 -3.12 10.60
N PRO A 56 -15.17 -1.98 10.23
CA PRO A 56 -14.54 -1.03 9.32
C PRO A 56 -13.22 -0.52 9.92
N SER A 57 -12.30 -0.11 9.05
CA SER A 57 -10.97 0.39 9.44
C SER A 57 -10.17 -0.65 10.23
N SER A 58 -10.18 -1.91 9.78
CA SER A 58 -9.50 -3.03 10.44
C SER A 58 -8.05 -2.73 10.81
N GLY A 59 -7.29 -2.06 9.92
CA GLY A 59 -5.91 -1.66 10.21
C GLY A 59 -5.77 -0.80 11.47
N SER A 60 -6.69 0.12 11.73
CA SER A 60 -6.69 0.92 12.97
C SER A 60 -7.01 0.10 14.21
N ALA A 61 -7.85 -0.94 14.10
CA ALA A 61 -8.15 -1.84 15.20
C ALA A 61 -6.95 -2.76 15.50
N ILE A 62 -6.33 -3.32 14.46
CA ILE A 62 -5.17 -4.21 14.57
C ILE A 62 -3.96 -3.46 15.11
N SER A 63 -3.70 -2.24 14.62
CA SER A 63 -2.59 -1.42 15.12
C SER A 63 -2.83 -0.78 16.48
N GLY A 64 -4.03 -0.94 17.06
CA GLY A 64 -4.40 -0.23 18.29
C GLY A 64 -4.35 1.30 18.15
N ARG A 65 -4.41 1.81 16.91
CA ARG A 65 -4.17 3.23 16.56
C ARG A 65 -2.82 3.76 17.05
N GLU A 66 -1.82 2.88 17.12
CA GLU A 66 -0.47 3.20 17.56
C GLU A 66 0.09 4.45 16.81
N PRO A 67 0.47 5.52 17.53
CA PRO A 67 0.99 6.73 16.91
C PRO A 67 2.19 6.49 15.99
N ALA A 68 3.07 5.54 16.34
CA ALA A 68 4.22 5.17 15.49
C ALA A 68 3.79 4.52 14.16
N ASP A 69 2.78 3.66 14.17
CA ASP A 69 2.21 3.05 12.94
C ASP A 69 1.56 4.10 12.03
N ARG A 70 0.78 5.00 12.62
CA ARG A 70 0.19 6.14 11.90
C ARG A 70 1.25 7.05 11.31
N PHE A 71 2.34 7.27 12.03
CA PHE A 71 3.49 8.03 11.53
C PHE A 71 4.16 7.36 10.35
N VAL A 72 4.48 6.07 10.45
CA VAL A 72 5.10 5.32 9.34
C VAL A 72 4.19 5.31 8.12
N MET A 73 2.88 5.07 8.29
CA MET A 73 1.92 5.15 7.20
C MET A 73 1.89 6.56 6.56
N GLY A 74 1.92 7.63 7.36
CA GLY A 74 2.01 9.00 6.85
C GLY A 74 3.30 9.27 6.09
N LEU A 75 4.44 8.82 6.62
CA LEU A 75 5.75 8.95 5.98
C LEU A 75 5.78 8.23 4.63
N LEU A 76 5.27 7.00 4.56
CA LEU A 76 5.22 6.21 3.33
C LEU A 76 4.32 6.84 2.27
N ARG A 77 3.17 7.42 2.66
CA ARG A 77 2.33 8.22 1.74
C ARG A 77 3.04 9.49 1.29
N ALA A 78 3.79 10.15 2.17
CA ALA A 78 4.54 11.36 1.82
C ALA A 78 5.64 11.05 0.79
N CYS A 79 6.18 9.84 0.79
CA CYS A 79 7.17 9.39 -0.18
C CYS A 79 6.58 8.98 -1.54
N ALA A 80 5.27 8.79 -1.67
CA ALA A 80 4.64 8.26 -2.87
C ALA A 80 4.24 9.36 -3.87
N ASP A 81 4.30 9.05 -5.17
CA ASP A 81 3.60 9.79 -6.21
C ASP A 81 2.09 9.52 -6.16
N ALA A 82 1.74 8.24 -6.04
CA ALA A 82 0.37 7.77 -6.01
C ALA A 82 0.15 6.71 -4.93
N VAL A 83 -1.06 6.66 -4.38
CA VAL A 83 -1.53 5.61 -3.47
C VAL A 83 -2.59 4.77 -4.17
N LEU A 84 -2.28 3.50 -4.41
CA LEU A 84 -3.12 2.53 -5.08
C LEU A 84 -3.91 1.68 -4.08
N ILE A 85 -5.24 1.67 -4.20
CA ILE A 85 -6.13 0.86 -3.37
C ILE A 85 -7.19 0.12 -4.19
N GLY A 86 -7.69 -0.98 -3.65
CA GLY A 86 -8.86 -1.68 -4.20
C GLY A 86 -10.18 -1.11 -3.68
N ALA A 87 -11.25 -1.27 -4.45
CA ALA A 87 -12.62 -0.89 -4.05
C ALA A 87 -13.08 -1.52 -2.71
N GLY A 88 -12.58 -2.73 -2.38
CA GLY A 88 -12.85 -3.37 -1.09
C GLY A 88 -12.29 -2.56 0.09
N THR A 89 -11.06 -2.06 -0.02
CA THR A 89 -10.46 -1.20 0.99
C THR A 89 -11.22 0.11 1.12
N LEU A 90 -11.59 0.74 0.00
CA LEU A 90 -12.37 1.97 -0.01
C LEU A 90 -13.68 1.81 0.78
N ARG A 91 -14.42 0.72 0.55
CA ARG A 91 -15.65 0.40 1.29
C ARG A 91 -15.41 0.12 2.77
N ALA A 92 -14.32 -0.59 3.09
CA ALA A 92 -13.99 -0.94 4.47
C ALA A 92 -13.57 0.28 5.32
N THR A 93 -13.27 1.44 4.72
CA THR A 93 -12.76 2.63 5.42
C THR A 93 -13.54 3.91 5.07
N PRO A 94 -14.85 3.99 5.38
CA PRO A 94 -15.80 4.93 4.76
C PRO A 94 -15.55 6.44 4.97
N ARG A 95 -14.65 6.81 5.89
CA ARG A 95 -14.29 8.23 6.18
C ARG A 95 -12.81 8.52 5.97
N HIS A 96 -12.06 7.55 5.47
CA HIS A 96 -10.61 7.64 5.43
C HIS A 96 -10.14 8.44 4.22
N ARG A 97 -9.03 9.16 4.38
CA ARG A 97 -8.31 9.80 3.27
C ARG A 97 -6.89 9.26 3.21
N TRP A 98 -6.41 9.01 2.00
CA TRP A 98 -5.07 8.45 1.74
C TRP A 98 -3.98 9.53 1.65
N THR A 99 -4.11 10.57 2.46
CA THR A 99 -3.11 11.64 2.55
C THR A 99 -2.22 11.46 3.78
N PRO A 100 -0.97 11.98 3.78
CA PRO A 100 -0.08 11.93 4.94
C PRO A 100 -0.62 12.67 6.17
N ASP A 101 -1.21 13.86 5.95
CA ASP A 101 -1.75 14.73 6.99
C ASP A 101 -3.00 14.14 7.66
N HIS A 102 -3.81 13.38 6.94
CA HIS A 102 -5.00 12.74 7.52
C HIS A 102 -4.63 11.68 8.57
N VAL A 103 -3.61 10.87 8.29
CA VAL A 103 -3.19 9.80 9.21
C VAL A 103 -2.34 10.33 10.36
N CYS A 104 -1.47 11.31 10.12
CA CYS A 104 -0.59 11.83 11.15
C CYS A 104 -0.53 13.37 11.09
N PRO A 105 -1.61 14.06 11.54
CA PRO A 105 -1.73 15.52 11.42
C PRO A 105 -0.58 16.30 12.07
N GLN A 106 -0.05 15.77 13.18
CA GLN A 106 1.06 16.35 13.93
C GLN A 106 2.37 16.43 13.14
N ALA A 107 2.54 15.59 12.11
CA ALA A 107 3.71 15.58 11.23
C ALA A 107 3.43 16.22 9.86
N ALA A 108 2.22 16.76 9.64
CA ALA A 108 1.81 17.32 8.35
C ALA A 108 2.78 18.38 7.78
N PRO A 109 3.32 19.34 8.57
CA PRO A 109 4.29 20.30 8.04
C PRO A 109 5.56 19.63 7.53
N ALA A 110 6.06 18.61 8.25
CA ALA A 110 7.27 17.89 7.87
C ALA A 110 7.04 16.96 6.67
N PHE A 111 5.84 16.37 6.53
CA PHE A 111 5.47 15.63 5.33
C PHE A 111 5.38 16.56 4.11
N ALA A 112 4.79 17.75 4.24
CA ALA A 112 4.74 18.73 3.17
C ALA A 112 6.14 19.20 2.74
N GLU A 113 7.04 19.39 3.70
CA GLU A 113 8.45 19.68 3.43
C GLU A 113 9.14 18.55 2.66
N LEU A 114 8.96 17.29 3.10
CA LEU A 114 9.49 16.12 2.40
C LEU A 114 8.96 16.03 0.96
N ARG A 115 7.66 16.23 0.76
CA ARG A 115 7.07 16.17 -0.59
C ARG A 115 7.67 17.22 -1.51
N ARG A 116 7.89 18.45 -1.03
CA ARG A 116 8.57 19.50 -1.80
C ARG A 116 10.02 19.13 -2.10
N SER A 117 10.77 18.60 -1.13
CA SER A 117 12.18 18.25 -1.35
C SER A 117 12.34 17.10 -2.36
N LEU A 118 11.35 16.22 -2.45
CA LEU A 118 11.26 15.16 -3.46
C LEU A 118 10.66 15.61 -4.79
N GLY A 119 10.31 16.89 -4.95
CA GLY A 119 9.68 17.40 -6.18
C GLY A 119 8.28 16.86 -6.45
N ARG A 120 7.56 16.39 -5.42
CA ARG A 120 6.24 15.79 -5.53
C ARG A 120 5.12 16.83 -5.35
N ALA A 121 3.95 16.53 -5.94
CA ALA A 121 2.73 17.30 -5.72
C ALA A 121 2.36 17.39 -4.22
N ALA A 122 1.58 18.39 -3.83
CA ALA A 122 1.24 18.64 -2.42
C ALA A 122 0.62 17.42 -1.71
N GLN A 123 -0.15 16.61 -2.44
CA GLN A 123 -0.73 15.34 -1.98
C GLN A 123 -0.40 14.24 -3.01
N PRO A 124 -0.30 12.96 -2.58
CA PRO A 124 -0.20 11.86 -3.53
C PRO A 124 -1.52 11.66 -4.27
N GLU A 125 -1.45 11.22 -5.53
CA GLU A 125 -2.64 10.87 -6.29
C GLU A 125 -3.29 9.60 -5.73
N LEU A 126 -4.58 9.63 -5.42
CA LEU A 126 -5.31 8.42 -5.03
C LEU A 126 -5.80 7.70 -6.29
N VAL A 127 -5.44 6.43 -6.43
CA VAL A 127 -5.95 5.55 -7.49
C VAL A 127 -6.77 4.41 -6.89
N VAL A 128 -8.01 4.30 -7.34
CA VAL A 128 -8.94 3.24 -6.93
C VAL A 128 -9.12 2.23 -8.06
N VAL A 129 -8.79 0.97 -7.77
CA VAL A 129 -8.90 -0.16 -8.67
C VAL A 129 -10.23 -0.87 -8.46
N SER A 130 -11.04 -0.96 -9.52
CA SER A 130 -12.32 -1.67 -9.50
C SER A 130 -12.71 -2.15 -10.89
N ALA A 131 -12.59 -3.46 -11.15
CA ALA A 131 -13.00 -4.03 -12.43
C ALA A 131 -14.51 -3.83 -12.71
N SER A 132 -15.36 -3.92 -11.68
CA SER A 132 -16.82 -3.81 -11.82
C SER A 132 -17.34 -2.36 -11.90
N GLY A 133 -16.50 -1.37 -11.58
CA GLY A 133 -16.94 0.03 -11.41
C GLY A 133 -17.88 0.25 -10.22
N ASP A 134 -18.11 -0.75 -9.38
CA ASP A 134 -18.97 -0.63 -8.21
C ASP A 134 -18.22 0.07 -7.07
N LEU A 135 -18.41 1.38 -6.98
CA LEU A 135 -17.73 2.28 -6.03
C LEU A 135 -18.75 3.08 -5.21
N PRO A 136 -18.50 3.29 -3.90
CA PRO A 136 -19.29 4.19 -3.06
C PRO A 136 -18.99 5.65 -3.43
N THR A 137 -19.69 6.20 -4.42
CA THR A 137 -19.41 7.52 -5.02
C THR A 137 -19.49 8.69 -4.03
N GLU A 138 -20.24 8.53 -2.95
CA GLU A 138 -20.36 9.45 -1.82
C GLU A 138 -19.14 9.45 -0.89
N HIS A 139 -18.21 8.51 -1.06
CA HIS A 139 -17.03 8.38 -0.20
C HIS A 139 -16.17 9.66 -0.25
N PRO A 140 -15.77 10.25 0.90
CA PRO A 140 -15.04 11.51 0.94
C PRO A 140 -13.76 11.54 0.10
N ALA A 141 -13.07 10.40 -0.02
CA ALA A 141 -11.87 10.28 -0.86
C ALA A 141 -12.17 10.41 -2.36
N LEU A 142 -13.32 9.91 -2.84
CA LEU A 142 -13.74 10.12 -4.23
C LEU A 142 -14.22 11.56 -4.44
N GLN A 143 -14.95 12.12 -3.48
CA GLN A 143 -15.37 13.52 -3.52
C GLN A 143 -14.19 14.50 -3.54
N SER A 144 -13.01 14.07 -3.07
CA SER A 144 -11.78 14.87 -3.08
C SER A 144 -10.95 14.74 -4.37
N GLY A 145 -11.38 13.89 -5.31
CA GLY A 145 -10.73 13.69 -6.62
C GLY A 145 -9.73 12.53 -6.64
N ALA A 146 -10.23 11.32 -6.92
CA ALA A 146 -9.42 10.14 -7.17
C ALA A 146 -9.39 9.80 -8.66
N ARG A 147 -8.34 9.10 -9.11
CA ARG A 147 -8.39 8.40 -10.40
C ARG A 147 -8.92 6.99 -10.24
N VAL A 148 -9.65 6.50 -11.24
CA VAL A 148 -10.24 5.16 -11.24
C VAL A 148 -9.63 4.32 -12.35
N ALA A 149 -9.10 3.15 -11.99
CA ALA A 149 -8.69 2.11 -12.93
C ALA A 149 -9.77 1.03 -12.98
N THR A 150 -10.34 0.80 -14.17
CA THR A 150 -11.53 -0.05 -14.33
C THR A 150 -11.57 -0.75 -15.69
N THR A 151 -12.63 -1.51 -15.95
CA THR A 151 -12.95 -2.06 -17.28
C THR A 151 -13.89 -1.11 -18.04
N LEU A 152 -14.10 -1.32 -19.34
CA LEU A 152 -15.10 -0.56 -20.10
C LEU A 152 -16.51 -0.72 -19.52
N ASP A 153 -16.87 -1.91 -19.02
CA ASP A 153 -18.16 -2.13 -18.36
C ASP A 153 -18.26 -1.40 -17.03
N GLY A 154 -17.17 -1.39 -16.26
CA GLY A 154 -17.08 -0.60 -15.03
C GLY A 154 -17.16 0.91 -15.30
N ALA A 155 -16.52 1.40 -16.37
CA ALA A 155 -16.62 2.79 -16.81
C ALA A 155 -18.07 3.16 -17.18
N ARG A 156 -18.77 2.32 -17.95
CA ARG A 156 -20.20 2.51 -18.27
C ARG A 156 -21.07 2.56 -17.02
N ARG A 157 -20.76 1.74 -16.01
CA ARG A 157 -21.50 1.76 -14.73
C ARG A 157 -21.26 3.05 -13.93
N LEU A 158 -20.07 3.63 -14.05
CA LEU A 158 -19.67 4.86 -13.37
C LEU A 158 -20.14 6.12 -14.10
N ASP A 159 -20.55 6.01 -15.35
CA ASP A 159 -21.04 7.15 -16.15
C ASP A 159 -22.21 7.85 -15.45
N GLY A 160 -22.13 9.18 -15.37
CA GLY A 160 -23.06 10.03 -14.62
C GLY A 160 -23.09 9.86 -13.09
N ARG A 161 -22.32 8.91 -12.52
CA ARG A 161 -22.29 8.62 -11.06
C ARG A 161 -20.97 9.01 -10.40
N LEU A 162 -19.86 8.94 -11.13
CA LEU A 162 -18.55 9.29 -10.62
C LEU A 162 -18.49 10.80 -10.29
N PRO A 163 -17.97 11.21 -9.11
CA PRO A 163 -17.87 12.63 -8.77
C PRO A 163 -17.05 13.42 -9.80
N ALA A 164 -17.42 14.67 -10.07
CA ALA A 164 -16.78 15.51 -11.08
C ALA A 164 -15.27 15.77 -10.82
N ALA A 165 -14.82 15.64 -9.57
CA ALA A 165 -13.40 15.76 -9.22
C ALA A 165 -12.58 14.51 -9.59
N CYS A 166 -13.23 13.38 -9.86
CA CYS A 166 -12.58 12.14 -10.26
C CYS A 166 -12.39 12.07 -11.78
N SER A 167 -11.46 11.23 -12.20
CA SER A 167 -11.25 10.88 -13.62
C SER A 167 -10.93 9.40 -13.77
N LEU A 168 -11.08 8.86 -14.97
CA LEU A 168 -10.59 7.51 -15.28
C LEU A 168 -9.09 7.59 -15.54
N LEU A 169 -8.31 6.74 -14.88
CA LEU A 169 -6.90 6.50 -15.22
C LEU A 169 -6.80 5.62 -16.45
N THR A 170 -7.58 4.53 -16.46
CA THR A 170 -7.65 3.57 -17.56
C THR A 170 -8.99 2.85 -17.52
N ALA A 171 -9.48 2.48 -18.70
CA ALA A 171 -10.65 1.64 -18.90
C ALA A 171 -10.32 0.61 -19.98
N VAL A 172 -10.12 -0.65 -19.57
CA VAL A 172 -9.67 -1.73 -20.46
C VAL A 172 -10.84 -2.59 -20.94
N GLU A 173 -10.69 -3.20 -22.11
CA GLU A 173 -11.65 -4.20 -22.62
C GLU A 173 -11.61 -5.49 -21.79
N GLY A 174 -12.75 -6.21 -21.76
CA GLY A 174 -12.89 -7.47 -21.04
C GLY A 174 -13.22 -7.29 -19.55
N SER A 175 -13.25 -8.43 -18.84
CA SER A 175 -13.67 -8.49 -17.42
C SER A 175 -12.50 -8.41 -16.44
N THR A 176 -11.26 -8.51 -16.92
CA THR A 176 -10.06 -8.61 -16.09
C THR A 176 -9.22 -7.36 -16.27
N LEU A 177 -8.86 -6.73 -15.17
CA LEU A 177 -7.96 -5.60 -15.12
C LEU A 177 -6.59 -6.11 -14.68
N ARG A 178 -5.59 -6.07 -15.58
CA ARG A 178 -4.22 -6.43 -15.24
C ARG A 178 -3.55 -5.27 -14.51
N MET A 179 -2.75 -5.57 -13.49
CA MET A 179 -2.13 -4.52 -12.68
C MET A 179 -0.94 -3.88 -13.37
N ASP A 180 -0.24 -4.60 -14.25
CA ASP A 180 0.80 -4.04 -15.10
C ASP A 180 0.27 -2.89 -15.99
N ASP A 181 -0.92 -3.03 -16.57
CA ASP A 181 -1.57 -1.97 -17.35
C ASP A 181 -1.89 -0.74 -16.48
N VAL A 182 -2.34 -0.96 -15.23
CA VAL A 182 -2.62 0.12 -14.27
C VAL A 182 -1.33 0.85 -13.89
N LEU A 183 -0.24 0.12 -13.63
CA LEU A 183 1.07 0.72 -13.32
C LEU A 183 1.66 1.42 -14.55
N ALA A 184 1.51 0.88 -15.75
CA ALA A 184 1.94 1.53 -16.98
C ALA A 184 1.22 2.88 -17.18
N ALA A 185 -0.09 2.93 -16.92
CA ALA A 185 -0.85 4.18 -16.95
C ALA A 185 -0.38 5.17 -15.88
N LEU A 186 -0.04 4.72 -14.67
CA LEU A 186 0.56 5.58 -13.64
C LEU A 186 1.92 6.14 -14.10
N HIS A 187 2.78 5.28 -14.64
CA HIS A 187 4.11 5.66 -15.14
C HIS A 187 4.01 6.68 -16.28
N SER A 188 3.04 6.56 -17.19
CA SER A 188 2.84 7.54 -18.28
C SER A 188 2.43 8.93 -17.78
N HIS A 189 1.90 9.02 -16.55
CA HIS A 189 1.60 10.29 -15.87
C HIS A 189 2.74 10.76 -14.95
N GLY A 190 3.91 10.11 -15.02
CA GLY A 190 5.10 10.46 -14.23
C GLY A 190 5.10 9.88 -12.81
N HIS A 191 4.13 9.04 -12.44
CA HIS A 191 4.06 8.44 -11.11
C HIS A 191 4.89 7.16 -11.06
N THR A 192 6.15 7.27 -10.63
CA THR A 192 7.14 6.15 -10.65
C THR A 192 7.37 5.51 -9.29
N VAL A 193 6.99 6.18 -8.20
CA VAL A 193 7.07 5.64 -6.85
C VAL A 193 5.65 5.49 -6.32
N VAL A 194 5.11 4.28 -6.38
CA VAL A 194 3.70 3.96 -6.10
C VAL A 194 3.61 3.19 -4.79
N LEU A 195 2.75 3.66 -3.89
CA LEU A 195 2.40 2.95 -2.66
C LEU A 195 1.10 2.17 -2.88
N THR A 196 1.03 0.90 -2.49
CA THR A 196 -0.24 0.20 -2.32
C THR A 196 -0.58 -0.03 -0.84
N GLU A 197 -1.81 0.31 -0.45
CA GLU A 197 -2.35 0.04 0.89
C GLU A 197 -3.51 -0.98 0.83
N GLY A 198 -3.39 -1.91 -0.12
CA GLY A 198 -4.24 -3.09 -0.23
C GLY A 198 -5.56 -2.88 -0.96
N GLY A 199 -6.52 -3.80 -0.84
CA GLY A 199 -6.59 -4.88 0.16
C GLY A 199 -5.86 -6.17 -0.21
N PRO A 200 -6.09 -7.26 0.56
CA PRO A 200 -5.45 -8.57 0.36
C PRO A 200 -5.56 -9.14 -1.06
N HIS A 201 -6.69 -8.91 -1.74
CA HIS A 201 -6.87 -9.32 -3.14
C HIS A 201 -6.06 -8.47 -4.12
N LEU A 202 -5.95 -7.16 -3.90
CA LEU A 202 -5.16 -6.29 -4.77
C LEU A 202 -3.67 -6.66 -4.68
N ILE A 203 -3.14 -6.81 -3.47
CA ILE A 203 -1.74 -7.23 -3.31
C ILE A 203 -1.53 -8.66 -3.84
N GLY A 204 -2.54 -9.54 -3.75
CA GLY A 204 -2.53 -10.84 -4.41
C GLY A 204 -2.35 -10.76 -5.92
N HIS A 205 -3.09 -9.88 -6.60
CA HIS A 205 -2.91 -9.65 -8.04
C HIS A 205 -1.53 -9.07 -8.36
N LEU A 206 -1.08 -8.06 -7.61
CA LEU A 206 0.23 -7.44 -7.81
C LEU A 206 1.39 -8.44 -7.63
N LEU A 207 1.30 -9.33 -6.63
CA LEU A 207 2.27 -10.41 -6.44
C LEU A 207 2.17 -11.48 -7.52
N GLY A 208 0.95 -11.82 -7.95
CA GLY A 208 0.71 -12.78 -9.04
C GLY A 208 1.33 -12.34 -10.37
N GLU A 209 1.45 -11.03 -10.58
CA GLU A 209 2.09 -10.38 -11.72
C GLU A 209 3.57 -10.00 -11.44
N SER A 210 4.13 -10.33 -10.26
CA SER A 210 5.51 -10.03 -9.86
C SER A 210 5.87 -8.53 -9.90
N LEU A 211 4.92 -7.66 -9.54
CA LEU A 211 5.06 -6.21 -9.65
C LEU A 211 5.51 -5.50 -8.37
N VAL A 212 5.40 -6.17 -7.21
CA VAL A 212 5.74 -5.56 -5.92
C VAL A 212 7.24 -5.63 -5.70
N ASP A 213 7.89 -4.50 -5.40
CA ASP A 213 9.31 -4.43 -5.12
C ASP A 213 9.60 -4.57 -3.62
N GLU A 214 8.78 -3.94 -2.78
CA GLU A 214 9.02 -3.87 -1.34
C GLU A 214 7.73 -3.98 -0.52
N VAL A 215 7.85 -4.51 0.69
CA VAL A 215 6.75 -4.62 1.66
C VAL A 215 7.18 -4.00 2.98
N PHE A 216 6.46 -2.96 3.39
CA PHE A 216 6.46 -2.42 4.74
C PHE A 216 5.37 -3.11 5.53
N LEU A 217 5.76 -3.73 6.65
CA LEU A 217 4.86 -4.50 7.49
C LEU A 217 5.03 -4.08 8.95
N THR A 218 3.99 -3.47 9.51
CA THR A 218 3.84 -3.32 10.96
C THR A 218 3.35 -4.65 11.53
N THR A 219 4.09 -5.25 12.45
CA THR A 219 3.62 -6.38 13.26
C THR A 219 3.12 -5.84 14.59
N SER A 220 1.81 -5.93 14.81
CA SER A 220 1.16 -5.50 16.04
C SER A 220 1.14 -6.60 17.09
N PRO A 221 1.29 -6.27 18.39
CA PRO A 221 1.34 -7.25 19.49
C PRO A 221 -0.06 -7.72 19.88
N VAL A 222 -0.88 -8.08 18.90
CA VAL A 222 -2.26 -8.53 19.08
C VAL A 222 -2.46 -9.86 18.38
N LEU A 223 -3.35 -10.70 18.91
CA LEU A 223 -3.87 -11.89 18.24
C LEU A 223 -5.29 -11.60 17.82
N ALA A 224 -5.60 -11.83 16.55
CA ALA A 224 -6.95 -11.62 16.04
C ALA A 224 -7.77 -12.92 16.16
N GLY A 225 -7.18 -14.06 15.83
CA GLY A 225 -7.89 -15.33 15.68
C GLY A 225 -8.76 -15.37 14.44
N ARG A 226 -9.28 -16.56 14.12
CA ARG A 226 -10.22 -16.80 13.01
C ARG A 226 -11.32 -17.75 13.50
N ALA A 227 -12.55 -17.48 13.09
CA ALA A 227 -13.73 -18.32 13.31
C ALA A 227 -14.53 -18.33 11.99
N ASP A 228 -15.85 -18.24 12.03
CA ASP A 228 -16.69 -18.28 10.83
C ASP A 228 -16.57 -17.02 9.95
N THR A 229 -16.16 -15.89 10.52
CA THR A 229 -15.92 -14.66 9.77
C THR A 229 -14.59 -14.73 9.03
N SER A 230 -14.61 -14.48 7.72
CA SER A 230 -13.40 -14.39 6.90
C SER A 230 -12.47 -13.29 7.40
N ARG A 231 -11.23 -13.68 7.73
CA ARG A 231 -10.16 -12.83 8.23
C ARG A 231 -8.89 -13.10 7.43
N PRO A 232 -8.77 -12.49 6.24
CA PRO A 232 -7.67 -12.76 5.34
C PRO A 232 -6.35 -12.33 5.97
N GLY A 233 -5.29 -13.03 5.60
CA GLY A 233 -3.94 -12.55 5.80
C GLY A 233 -3.53 -11.55 4.73
N LEU A 234 -2.23 -11.24 4.68
CA LEU A 234 -1.69 -10.23 3.77
C LEU A 234 -2.10 -10.47 2.31
N VAL A 235 -2.09 -11.73 1.86
CA VAL A 235 -2.37 -12.13 0.48
C VAL A 235 -3.68 -12.92 0.43
N ALA A 236 -4.56 -12.58 -0.52
CA ALA A 236 -5.79 -13.32 -0.81
C ALA A 236 -6.01 -13.43 -2.34
N GLY A 237 -6.76 -14.44 -2.78
CA GLY A 237 -7.11 -14.65 -4.19
C GLY A 237 -6.05 -15.36 -5.04
N ILE A 238 -4.91 -15.71 -4.46
CA ILE A 238 -3.84 -16.47 -5.12
C ILE A 238 -3.12 -17.36 -4.11
N GLU A 239 -2.63 -18.52 -4.57
CA GLU A 239 -1.72 -19.39 -3.84
C GLU A 239 -0.30 -19.22 -4.37
N LEU A 240 0.63 -18.79 -3.51
CA LEU A 240 2.03 -18.63 -3.86
C LEU A 240 2.85 -19.87 -3.49
N LEU A 241 2.65 -20.44 -2.30
CA LEU A 241 3.31 -21.68 -1.92
C LEU A 241 2.43 -22.91 -2.22
N PRO A 242 3.04 -24.05 -2.57
CA PRO A 242 4.48 -24.28 -2.75
C PRO A 242 5.02 -23.90 -4.15
N ASN A 243 4.14 -23.63 -5.12
CA ASN A 243 4.49 -23.69 -6.55
C ASN A 243 5.04 -22.40 -7.17
N ARG A 244 4.83 -21.24 -6.55
CA ARG A 244 5.19 -19.90 -7.03
C ARG A 244 5.71 -19.01 -5.87
N PRO A 245 6.77 -19.42 -5.15
CA PRO A 245 7.21 -18.71 -3.96
C PRO A 245 7.70 -17.29 -4.28
N ALA A 246 7.20 -16.30 -3.54
CA ALA A 246 7.73 -14.94 -3.53
C ALA A 246 8.67 -14.77 -2.34
N TRP A 247 9.97 -14.97 -2.56
CA TRP A 247 10.98 -14.82 -1.52
C TRP A 247 11.33 -13.35 -1.27
N THR A 248 11.63 -13.01 -0.03
CA THR A 248 12.00 -11.65 0.37
C THR A 248 13.29 -11.60 1.18
N ASP A 249 13.94 -10.44 1.15
CA ASP A 249 15.11 -10.11 1.98
C ASP A 249 14.76 -8.99 2.95
N LEU A 250 15.14 -9.13 4.23
CA LEU A 250 14.93 -8.09 5.24
C LEU A 250 15.86 -6.90 4.94
N ILE A 251 15.26 -5.72 4.75
CA ILE A 251 15.98 -4.46 4.51
C ILE A 251 16.20 -3.70 5.81
N SER A 252 15.17 -3.61 6.65
CA SER A 252 15.28 -2.94 7.94
C SER A 252 14.25 -3.45 8.93
N ALA A 253 14.60 -3.40 10.21
CA ALA A 253 13.69 -3.64 11.32
C ALA A 253 13.81 -2.49 12.34
N ARG A 254 12.67 -1.91 12.70
CA ARG A 254 12.54 -0.85 13.70
C ARG A 254 11.52 -1.25 14.76
N ARG A 255 11.61 -0.66 15.94
CA ARG A 255 10.75 -0.98 17.09
C ARG A 255 10.17 0.26 17.76
N ARG A 256 8.92 0.15 18.20
CA ARG A 256 8.31 0.99 19.25
C ARG A 256 7.54 0.10 20.21
N GLY A 257 7.91 0.09 21.48
CA GLY A 257 7.24 -0.76 22.48
C GLY A 257 7.28 -2.22 22.06
N SER A 258 6.12 -2.83 21.81
CA SER A 258 5.99 -4.22 21.33
C SER A 258 5.64 -4.32 19.84
N TYR A 259 5.67 -3.21 19.10
CA TYR A 259 5.46 -3.18 17.65
C TYR A 259 6.79 -3.29 16.90
N LEU A 260 6.79 -4.06 15.82
CA LEU A 260 7.88 -4.10 14.84
C LEU A 260 7.45 -3.44 13.55
N PHE A 261 8.31 -2.60 12.99
CA PHE A 261 8.16 -1.98 11.68
C PHE A 261 9.21 -2.57 10.76
N LEU A 262 8.77 -3.46 9.89
CA LEU A 262 9.64 -4.26 9.04
C LEU A 262 9.58 -3.75 7.61
N ARG A 263 10.72 -3.78 6.92
CA ARG A 263 10.81 -3.51 5.49
C ARG A 263 11.49 -4.67 4.82
N TYR A 264 10.84 -5.26 3.83
CA TYR A 264 11.35 -6.36 3.03
C TYR A 264 11.42 -5.96 1.56
N ARG A 265 12.40 -6.49 0.83
CA ARG A 265 12.47 -6.41 -0.64
C ARG A 265 12.13 -7.77 -1.23
N LEU A 266 11.38 -7.78 -2.31
CA LEU A 266 11.08 -8.98 -3.06
C LEU A 266 12.28 -9.35 -3.93
N ARG A 267 12.61 -10.63 -3.96
CA ARG A 267 13.63 -11.15 -4.88
C ARG A 267 13.03 -11.18 -6.27
N ALA A 268 13.77 -10.64 -7.24
CA ALA A 268 13.42 -10.80 -8.64
C ALA A 268 13.23 -12.30 -8.95
N PRO A 269 12.20 -12.68 -9.74
CA PRO A 269 12.07 -14.05 -10.22
C PRO A 269 13.40 -14.47 -10.85
N ARG A 270 13.98 -15.58 -10.40
CA ARG A 270 15.17 -16.12 -11.05
C ARG A 270 14.78 -16.47 -12.48
N ALA A 271 15.37 -15.78 -13.46
CA ALA A 271 15.32 -16.24 -14.84
C ALA A 271 16.04 -17.59 -14.88
N ASN A 272 15.34 -18.64 -15.32
CA ASN A 272 15.77 -20.05 -15.35
C ASN A 272 15.97 -20.71 -13.97
N ASP A 273 14.94 -21.43 -13.53
CA ASP A 273 15.11 -22.88 -13.35
C ASP A 273 14.15 -23.52 -14.38
N GLY A 274 14.71 -24.03 -15.48
CA GLY A 274 13.97 -24.88 -16.40
C GLY A 274 13.45 -26.12 -15.65
N PRO A 275 12.51 -26.88 -16.22
CA PRO A 275 12.01 -28.07 -15.54
C PRO A 275 13.20 -28.98 -15.26
N ALA A 276 13.49 -29.22 -13.98
CA ALA A 276 14.32 -30.34 -13.59
C ALA A 276 13.54 -31.60 -13.99
N MET A 277 13.78 -32.06 -15.22
CA MET A 277 13.55 -33.45 -15.56
C MET A 277 14.54 -34.28 -14.77
N ALA A 278 14.01 -35.17 -13.94
CA ALA A 278 14.60 -36.44 -13.55
C ALA A 278 13.41 -37.27 -13.01
N ASP A 279 12.91 -38.21 -13.81
CA ASP A 279 13.33 -39.62 -13.88
C ASP A 279 12.83 -40.42 -12.67
#